data_AF-A0A2T7NKQ8-F1
#
_entry.id   AF-A0A2T7NKQ8-F1
#
_cell.length_a   1.000
_cell.length_b   1.000
_cell.length_c   1.000
_cell.angle_alpha   90.00
_cell.angle_beta   90.00
_cell.angle_gamma   90.00
#
_symmetry.space_group_name_H-M   'P 1'
#
loop_
_entity.id
_entity.type
_entity.pdbx_description
1 polymer ?
#
loop_
_entity_poly.entity_id
_entity_poly.type
_entity_poly.pdbx_seq_one_letter_code
_entity_poly.pdbx_strand_id
1 'polypeptide(L)'
;MPPCATRWEPWQQTVADGREASGPLCLFNASGSEAVIISPLTKVMTLSPWHRHWPSTGTGTDGQSYWGIDRDIETLPPGYKAEVILVYSPYGVGQVFEDWGDAMRRYSGQGAPASHWSSGLDKVGYWTGPGLAFINFNWLKPEKKETSDELSAVKVHNWWYESEANRTEAIVTWAANNNSLPDGLGNFEQPLVVVCSAWSSNTTYAEQNNGSYSFLVDGDYSLPTEQYGGVSDFQKQAELASEWLTNVSQAAVQAGVTLTLSQALPSMLLAAAQLPAVTQVRVSERYSTIDSHQQWDIGLASLLPAALRIAPFKDTFWSQSKEPGYPHPGSEERNPILQALVATLSTGLVAVGDSADAIKSSLLAWCCRSDGVVLRPSTPAVAIDDHIVKSALDASSGSAATRHVWKSLSTISVAGNQTGVYHQGIIVAVNTSGGYKVTPEMIFPRLFKTDVSDFLSNTEPEESEAVECGQ
;
A
#
# COMPACT_ATOMS: atom_id res chain seq x y z
N MET A 1 3.51 12.14 4.49
CA MET A 1 4.11 13.46 4.78
C MET A 1 3.98 14.34 3.54
N PRO A 2 3.78 15.68 3.63
CA PRO A 2 3.65 16.58 2.47
C PRO A 2 4.93 17.43 2.20
N PRO A 3 5.10 18.06 1.00
CA PRO A 3 6.32 18.80 0.60
C PRO A 3 6.14 20.28 0.11
N CYS A 4 7.23 21.09 0.01
CA CYS A 4 7.30 22.44 -0.61
C CYS A 4 8.63 22.69 -1.42
N ALA A 5 9.29 23.88 -1.51
CA ALA A 5 10.51 24.11 -2.36
C ALA A 5 11.45 25.34 -2.03
N THR A 6 12.72 25.37 -2.57
CA THR A 6 13.81 26.44 -2.76
C THR A 6 15.33 26.03 -2.60
N ARG A 7 16.29 26.98 -2.38
CA ARG A 7 17.54 27.28 -3.17
C ARG A 7 18.95 26.88 -2.62
N TRP A 8 19.90 26.62 -3.53
CA TRP A 8 21.34 26.30 -3.33
C TRP A 8 22.20 27.30 -2.51
N GLU A 9 23.00 26.75 -1.57
CA GLU A 9 24.22 27.30 -0.95
C GLU A 9 25.28 26.17 -0.84
N PRO A 10 26.61 26.43 -0.77
CA PRO A 10 27.64 25.39 -0.97
C PRO A 10 27.83 24.38 0.17
N TRP A 11 27.16 24.56 1.31
CA TRP A 11 27.51 23.88 2.57
C TRP A 11 26.32 23.17 3.25
N GLN A 12 25.51 22.45 2.47
CA GLN A 12 24.69 21.32 2.93
C GLN A 12 24.19 20.51 1.71
N GLN A 13 24.93 19.47 1.34
CA GLN A 13 24.61 18.57 0.21
C GLN A 13 24.38 17.14 0.70
N THR A 14 23.26 16.89 1.37
CA THR A 14 22.74 15.54 1.59
C THR A 14 21.27 15.52 1.22
N VAL A 15 20.94 14.81 0.16
CA VAL A 15 19.55 14.43 -0.15
C VAL A 15 19.13 13.39 0.89
N ALA A 16 17.90 13.47 1.40
CA ALA A 16 17.40 12.52 2.39
C ALA A 16 17.30 11.11 1.79
N ASP A 17 17.57 10.11 2.63
CA ASP A 17 17.58 8.71 2.22
C ASP A 17 16.18 8.14 1.94
N GLY A 18 16.16 6.91 1.42
CA GLY A 18 14.97 6.11 1.17
C GLY A 18 13.97 6.07 2.33
N ARG A 19 14.45 6.14 3.58
CA ARG A 19 13.68 5.99 4.83
C ARG A 19 13.18 7.33 5.37
N GLU A 20 13.93 8.41 5.21
CA GLU A 20 13.60 9.73 5.77
C GLU A 20 12.74 10.59 4.84
N ALA A 21 12.86 10.50 3.50
CA ALA A 21 11.98 11.28 2.61
C ALA A 21 11.86 10.90 1.11
N SER A 22 12.24 9.70 0.66
CA SER A 22 12.00 9.33 -0.76
C SER A 22 10.50 9.32 -1.12
N GLY A 23 10.16 9.54 -2.40
CA GLY A 23 8.77 9.52 -2.92
C GLY A 23 8.48 10.60 -3.97
N PRO A 24 7.22 10.80 -4.41
CA PRO A 24 6.86 11.94 -5.25
C PRO A 24 6.61 13.23 -4.43
N LEU A 25 7.06 14.36 -4.96
CA LEU A 25 7.00 15.69 -4.34
C LEU A 25 5.80 16.49 -4.89
N CYS A 26 4.65 16.47 -4.20
CA CYS A 26 3.44 17.21 -4.57
C CYS A 26 3.38 18.63 -3.98
N LEU A 27 3.65 19.67 -4.78
CA LEU A 27 3.48 21.08 -4.42
C LEU A 27 2.05 21.54 -4.77
N PHE A 28 1.45 22.43 -3.99
CA PHE A 28 0.12 22.99 -4.29
C PHE A 28 -0.03 24.43 -3.82
N ASN A 29 -0.97 25.18 -4.43
CA ASN A 29 -1.25 26.55 -4.04
C ASN A 29 -2.02 26.61 -2.70
N ALA A 30 -2.05 27.78 -2.03
CA ALA A 30 -2.67 27.91 -0.70
C ALA A 30 -4.19 27.60 -0.67
N SER A 31 -4.88 27.66 -1.81
CA SER A 31 -6.28 27.25 -1.96
C SER A 31 -6.47 25.76 -2.28
N GLY A 32 -5.39 25.01 -2.53
CA GLY A 32 -5.43 23.61 -2.96
C GLY A 32 -6.00 23.38 -4.35
N SER A 33 -6.26 24.43 -5.13
CA SER A 33 -6.95 24.35 -6.42
C SER A 33 -6.05 23.94 -7.58
N GLU A 34 -4.74 24.14 -7.42
CA GLU A 34 -3.71 23.79 -8.40
C GLU A 34 -2.60 23.03 -7.68
N ALA A 35 -2.08 21.99 -8.33
CA ALA A 35 -0.99 21.18 -7.79
C ALA A 35 -0.03 20.71 -8.89
N VAL A 36 1.21 20.42 -8.50
CA VAL A 36 2.25 19.86 -9.36
C VAL A 36 3.02 18.76 -8.60
N ILE A 37 3.16 17.59 -9.22
CA ILE A 37 4.03 16.51 -8.73
C ILE A 37 5.35 16.56 -9.49
N ILE A 38 6.45 16.51 -8.74
CA ILE A 38 7.80 16.23 -9.24
C ILE A 38 8.21 14.85 -8.72
N SER A 39 8.55 13.91 -9.60
CA SER A 39 8.82 12.51 -9.22
C SER A 39 9.94 11.91 -10.06
N PRO A 40 10.74 10.98 -9.54
CA PRO A 40 11.49 10.04 -10.36
C PRO A 40 10.57 9.36 -11.37
N LEU A 41 10.96 9.36 -12.64
CA LEU A 41 10.33 8.58 -13.71
C LEU A 41 11.06 7.25 -13.89
N THR A 42 12.40 7.31 -13.87
CA THR A 42 13.29 6.14 -13.84
C THR A 42 14.12 6.13 -12.56
N LYS A 43 14.77 4.99 -12.28
CA LYS A 43 15.70 4.83 -11.14
C LYS A 43 15.09 5.24 -9.80
N VAL A 44 13.81 4.90 -9.63
CA VAL A 44 12.92 5.34 -8.52
C VAL A 44 13.36 4.87 -7.13
N MET A 45 14.28 3.89 -7.06
CA MET A 45 14.94 3.41 -5.85
C MET A 45 16.16 4.24 -5.44
N THR A 46 16.57 5.22 -6.24
CA THR A 46 17.82 6.00 -6.06
C THR A 46 17.66 7.49 -6.27
N LEU A 47 16.68 7.93 -7.06
CA LEU A 47 16.33 9.34 -7.13
C LEU A 47 15.39 9.65 -5.97
N SER A 48 15.79 10.60 -5.14
CA SER A 48 15.02 11.06 -3.98
C SER A 48 14.77 12.56 -4.15
N PRO A 49 13.53 13.01 -4.42
CA PRO A 49 13.16 14.40 -4.25
C PRO A 49 12.78 14.63 -2.78
N TRP A 50 13.45 15.57 -2.14
CA TRP A 50 13.34 15.85 -0.72
C TRP A 50 12.91 17.29 -0.46
N HIS A 51 12.07 17.48 0.56
CA HIS A 51 11.73 18.78 1.11
C HIS A 51 12.28 18.98 2.53
N ARG A 52 13.02 20.07 2.74
CA ARG A 52 13.54 20.44 4.07
C ARG A 52 12.44 21.05 4.94
N HIS A 53 11.98 20.27 5.91
CA HIS A 53 11.12 20.75 6.99
C HIS A 53 11.92 21.50 8.08
N TRP A 54 11.18 22.23 8.92
CA TRP A 54 11.62 23.21 9.94
C TRP A 54 12.90 22.84 10.75
N PRO A 55 13.79 23.80 11.06
CA PRO A 55 15.13 23.49 11.53
C PRO A 55 15.22 23.12 13.01
N SER A 56 16.02 22.11 13.33
CA SER A 56 16.53 21.84 14.68
C SER A 56 17.53 22.89 15.21
N THR A 57 17.90 23.89 14.38
CA THR A 57 18.97 24.86 14.68
C THR A 57 18.65 26.32 14.36
N GLY A 58 17.43 26.66 13.93
CA GLY A 58 16.94 28.05 13.87
C GLY A 58 17.63 29.04 12.91
N THR A 59 18.45 28.60 11.95
CA THR A 59 19.25 29.48 11.07
C THR A 59 19.13 29.20 9.57
N GLY A 60 18.26 28.28 9.15
CA GLY A 60 18.01 27.98 7.73
C GLY A 60 17.06 28.99 7.07
N THR A 61 17.13 29.12 5.74
CA THR A 61 16.04 29.73 4.97
C THR A 61 14.97 28.68 4.72
N ASP A 62 13.76 28.93 5.20
CA ASP A 62 12.66 27.97 5.16
C ASP A 62 12.12 27.76 3.75
N GLY A 63 11.62 26.55 3.53
CA GLY A 63 11.21 26.08 2.22
C GLY A 63 12.43 25.85 1.33
N GLN A 64 13.00 24.64 1.33
CA GLN A 64 13.98 24.23 0.32
C GLN A 64 13.63 22.85 -0.22
N SER A 65 13.82 22.62 -1.52
CA SER A 65 13.67 21.29 -2.10
C SER A 65 14.76 20.95 -3.07
N TYR A 66 15.08 19.69 -3.01
CA TYR A 66 16.21 19.06 -3.64
C TYR A 66 15.65 17.86 -4.39
N TRP A 67 16.32 17.49 -5.45
CA TRP A 67 16.12 16.23 -6.13
C TRP A 67 17.47 15.81 -6.67
N GLY A 68 17.75 14.52 -6.58
CA GLY A 68 19.04 14.01 -6.94
C GLY A 68 19.14 12.56 -6.53
N ILE A 69 20.37 12.05 -6.62
CA ILE A 69 20.71 10.71 -6.20
C ILE A 69 20.75 10.71 -4.66
N ASP A 70 20.16 9.67 -4.08
CA ASP A 70 20.14 9.39 -2.64
C ASP A 70 21.57 9.42 -2.08
N ARG A 71 21.75 10.01 -0.90
CA ARG A 71 23.07 10.20 -0.27
C ARG A 71 23.80 8.89 0.01
N ASP A 72 23.05 7.80 0.19
CA ASP A 72 23.62 6.50 0.56
C ASP A 72 24.28 5.80 -0.65
N ILE A 73 24.02 6.29 -1.88
CA ILE A 73 24.57 5.77 -3.14
C ILE A 73 26.02 6.26 -3.33
N GLU A 74 26.99 5.40 -3.01
CA GLU A 74 28.41 5.69 -3.18
C GLU A 74 28.91 5.47 -4.63
N THR A 75 28.20 4.68 -5.45
CA THR A 75 28.66 4.32 -6.81
C THR A 75 27.55 4.32 -7.86
N LEU A 76 27.90 4.75 -9.07
CA LEU A 76 27.02 4.78 -10.24
C LEU A 76 27.65 3.99 -11.40
N PRO A 77 26.89 3.18 -12.14
CA PRO A 77 27.41 2.46 -13.30
C PRO A 77 27.77 3.44 -14.45
N PRO A 78 28.76 3.11 -15.30
CA PRO A 78 29.10 3.92 -16.46
C PRO A 78 27.89 4.17 -17.37
N GLY A 79 27.63 5.44 -17.71
CA GLY A 79 26.49 5.81 -18.55
C GLY A 79 25.14 5.86 -17.81
N TYR A 80 25.13 5.84 -16.47
CA TYR A 80 23.95 6.05 -15.64
C TYR A 80 23.14 7.27 -16.10
N LYS A 81 21.85 7.03 -16.40
CA LYS A 81 20.85 8.06 -16.75
C LYS A 81 19.65 7.89 -15.85
N ALA A 82 19.10 9.00 -15.41
CA ALA A 82 17.88 9.05 -14.62
C ALA A 82 17.00 10.22 -15.09
N GLU A 83 15.69 9.98 -15.13
CA GLU A 83 14.68 10.88 -15.68
C GLU A 83 13.71 11.27 -14.55
N VAL A 84 13.24 12.52 -14.59
CA VAL A 84 12.29 13.09 -13.63
C VAL A 84 11.06 13.53 -14.41
N ILE A 85 9.87 13.18 -13.93
CA ILE A 85 8.60 13.65 -14.47
C ILE A 85 8.07 14.82 -13.64
N LEU A 86 7.49 15.79 -14.32
CA LEU A 86 6.72 16.88 -13.73
C LEU A 86 5.30 16.83 -14.30
N VAL A 87 4.30 16.75 -13.43
CA VAL A 87 2.87 16.69 -13.81
C VAL A 87 2.11 17.78 -13.07
N TYR A 88 1.37 18.62 -13.79
CA TYR A 88 0.58 19.71 -13.24
C TYR A 88 -0.92 19.44 -13.45
N SER A 89 -1.75 19.83 -12.49
CA SER A 89 -3.22 19.76 -12.61
C SER A 89 -3.88 21.04 -12.04
N PRO A 90 -4.79 21.71 -12.79
CA PRO A 90 -5.60 22.84 -12.33
C PRO A 90 -6.85 22.40 -11.53
N TYR A 91 -6.87 21.14 -11.10
CA TYR A 91 -7.98 20.49 -10.41
C TYR A 91 -7.57 19.95 -9.03
N GLY A 92 -6.49 20.49 -8.47
CA GLY A 92 -6.03 20.22 -7.11
C GLY A 92 -5.23 18.93 -6.92
N VAL A 93 -5.02 18.58 -5.64
CA VAL A 93 -4.07 17.55 -5.19
C VAL A 93 -4.52 16.15 -5.64
N GLY A 94 -5.78 15.79 -5.41
CA GLY A 94 -6.30 14.48 -5.80
C GLY A 94 -6.17 14.23 -7.31
N GLN A 95 -6.43 15.24 -8.14
CA GLN A 95 -6.33 15.08 -9.58
C GLN A 95 -4.88 14.99 -10.08
N VAL A 96 -3.94 15.77 -9.53
CA VAL A 96 -2.53 15.65 -9.96
C VAL A 96 -1.95 14.28 -9.61
N PHE A 97 -2.37 13.65 -8.50
CA PHE A 97 -2.01 12.28 -8.16
C PHE A 97 -2.57 11.27 -9.19
N GLU A 98 -3.84 11.39 -9.58
CA GLU A 98 -4.43 10.56 -10.65
C GLU A 98 -3.68 10.74 -11.98
N ASP A 99 -3.47 11.98 -12.44
CA ASP A 99 -2.81 12.32 -13.69
C ASP A 99 -1.35 11.82 -13.72
N TRP A 100 -0.63 11.97 -12.61
CA TRP A 100 0.75 11.50 -12.45
C TRP A 100 0.83 9.97 -12.41
N GLY A 101 -0.05 9.31 -11.66
CA GLY A 101 -0.10 7.86 -11.60
C GLY A 101 -0.40 7.24 -12.96
N ASP A 102 -1.30 7.85 -13.73
CA ASP A 102 -1.58 7.46 -15.11
C ASP A 102 -0.37 7.64 -16.04
N ALA A 103 0.39 8.74 -15.89
CA ALA A 103 1.63 8.94 -16.65
C ALA A 103 2.72 7.91 -16.30
N MET A 104 2.91 7.60 -15.01
CA MET A 104 3.88 6.59 -14.56
C MET A 104 3.59 5.19 -15.14
N ARG A 105 2.32 4.76 -15.13
CA ARG A 105 1.92 3.43 -15.66
C ARG A 105 2.02 3.36 -17.19
N ARG A 106 1.67 4.44 -17.90
CA ARG A 106 1.88 4.54 -19.36
C ARG A 106 3.37 4.44 -19.72
N TYR A 107 4.25 5.07 -18.93
CA TYR A 107 5.70 4.99 -19.14
C TYR A 107 6.25 3.59 -18.87
N SER A 108 5.80 2.90 -17.81
CA SER A 108 6.27 1.54 -17.47
C SER A 108 5.74 0.45 -18.40
N GLY A 109 4.93 0.79 -19.41
CA GLY A 109 4.29 -0.18 -20.30
C GLY A 109 3.24 -1.05 -19.61
N GLN A 110 2.88 -0.75 -18.36
CA GLN A 110 1.82 -1.46 -17.66
C GLN A 110 0.46 -0.91 -18.10
N GLY A 111 -0.41 -1.82 -18.56
CA GLY A 111 -1.84 -1.55 -18.67
C GLY A 111 -2.47 -1.28 -17.29
N ALA A 112 -3.80 -1.21 -17.24
CA ALA A 112 -4.47 -1.32 -15.95
C ALA A 112 -4.04 -2.63 -15.27
N PRO A 113 -3.72 -2.63 -13.96
CA PRO A 113 -3.25 -3.84 -13.29
C PRO A 113 -4.27 -4.96 -13.45
N ALA A 114 -3.75 -6.20 -13.52
CA ALA A 114 -4.58 -7.41 -13.53
C ALA A 114 -5.63 -7.28 -12.43
N SER A 115 -6.90 -7.45 -12.82
CA SER A 115 -8.00 -6.94 -12.02
C SER A 115 -7.96 -7.56 -10.61
N HIS A 116 -7.87 -6.71 -9.58
CA HIS A 116 -7.68 -7.13 -8.18
C HIS A 116 -8.80 -8.04 -7.64
N TRP A 117 -9.89 -8.19 -8.41
CA TRP A 117 -11.00 -9.12 -8.20
C TRP A 117 -10.61 -10.62 -8.23
N SER A 118 -9.44 -11.02 -8.73
CA SER A 118 -9.13 -12.44 -8.99
C SER A 118 -8.05 -13.09 -8.10
N SER A 119 -7.60 -12.44 -7.03
CA SER A 119 -6.44 -12.89 -6.22
C SER A 119 -6.79 -13.35 -4.79
N GLY A 120 -8.00 -13.89 -4.58
CA GLY A 120 -8.50 -14.28 -3.25
C GLY A 120 -8.75 -13.10 -2.30
N LEU A 121 -8.60 -11.87 -2.81
CA LEU A 121 -8.94 -10.65 -2.09
C LEU A 121 -10.46 -10.48 -1.97
N ASP A 122 -11.24 -11.09 -2.86
CA ASP A 122 -12.67 -10.86 -3.06
C ASP A 122 -13.53 -11.12 -1.83
N LYS A 123 -13.03 -11.81 -0.81
CA LYS A 123 -13.76 -12.16 0.42
C LYS A 123 -13.01 -11.74 1.70
N VAL A 124 -13.67 -11.85 2.86
CA VAL A 124 -13.04 -11.62 4.18
C VAL A 124 -12.17 -12.82 4.55
N GLY A 125 -11.01 -12.54 5.13
CA GLY A 125 -10.13 -13.57 5.69
C GLY A 125 -9.80 -13.36 7.17
N TYR A 126 -8.93 -14.23 7.68
CA TYR A 126 -8.54 -14.31 9.08
C TYR A 126 -7.04 -14.10 9.26
N TRP A 127 -6.63 -13.21 10.18
CA TRP A 127 -5.25 -12.82 10.40
C TRP A 127 -4.76 -13.23 11.79
N THR A 128 -3.64 -13.97 11.85
CA THR A 128 -2.84 -14.09 13.08
C THR A 128 -1.82 -12.96 13.20
N GLY A 129 -1.26 -12.74 14.40
CA GLY A 129 -0.16 -11.80 14.58
C GLY A 129 -0.02 -11.20 15.99
N PRO A 130 1.09 -10.47 16.27
CA PRO A 130 1.26 -9.74 17.52
C PRO A 130 0.20 -8.65 17.67
N GLY A 131 -0.44 -8.56 18.84
CA GLY A 131 -1.51 -7.61 19.14
C GLY A 131 -2.92 -8.09 18.81
N LEU A 132 -3.06 -9.32 18.27
CA LEU A 132 -4.34 -9.97 17.95
C LEU A 132 -4.66 -11.06 18.98
N ALA A 133 -5.90 -11.55 18.99
CA ALA A 133 -6.36 -12.55 19.95
C ALA A 133 -5.49 -13.82 19.99
N PHE A 134 -4.85 -14.18 18.86
CA PHE A 134 -3.96 -15.35 18.77
C PHE A 134 -2.56 -15.09 18.21
N ILE A 135 -1.60 -15.59 19.00
CA ILE A 135 -0.21 -15.86 18.62
C ILE A 135 0.00 -17.35 18.28
N ASN A 136 -0.97 -18.23 18.59
CA ASN A 136 -0.79 -19.69 18.56
C ASN A 136 -1.81 -20.40 17.65
N PHE A 137 -1.31 -21.17 16.69
CA PHE A 137 -2.03 -21.79 15.56
C PHE A 137 -2.98 -22.96 15.91
N ASN A 138 -3.12 -23.33 17.20
CA ASN A 138 -3.94 -24.47 17.64
C ASN A 138 -5.44 -24.43 17.25
N TRP A 139 -5.92 -23.34 16.65
CA TRP A 139 -7.29 -23.16 16.16
C TRP A 139 -7.56 -23.66 14.74
N LEU A 140 -6.51 -24.04 13.99
CA LEU A 140 -6.64 -24.69 12.68
C LEU A 140 -6.99 -26.19 12.78
N LYS A 141 -7.27 -26.68 13.99
CA LYS A 141 -7.76 -28.04 14.21
C LYS A 141 -9.21 -28.14 13.72
N PRO A 142 -9.60 -29.22 13.04
CA PRO A 142 -10.89 -29.34 12.34
C PRO A 142 -12.14 -29.30 13.23
N GLU A 143 -11.98 -29.26 14.56
CA GLU A 143 -13.04 -29.29 15.57
C GLU A 143 -13.85 -27.97 15.68
N LYS A 144 -13.45 -26.89 14.99
CA LYS A 144 -14.13 -25.57 15.01
C LYS A 144 -14.54 -25.07 13.62
N LYS A 145 -14.99 -25.98 12.75
CA LYS A 145 -15.21 -25.71 11.32
C LYS A 145 -16.35 -24.71 10.99
N GLU A 146 -17.33 -24.49 11.86
CA GLU A 146 -18.49 -23.62 11.52
C GLU A 146 -18.11 -22.16 11.22
N THR A 147 -17.16 -21.53 11.93
CA THR A 147 -16.68 -20.18 11.59
C THR A 147 -15.70 -20.16 10.42
N SER A 148 -15.15 -21.33 10.03
CA SER A 148 -14.18 -21.46 8.94
C SER A 148 -14.84 -21.34 7.57
N ASP A 149 -16.12 -21.67 7.43
CA ASP A 149 -16.82 -21.64 6.15
C ASP A 149 -17.20 -20.21 5.71
N GLU A 150 -17.23 -19.24 6.64
CA GLU A 150 -17.38 -17.80 6.34
C GLU A 150 -16.04 -17.12 5.97
N LEU A 151 -14.90 -17.77 6.23
CA LEU A 151 -13.56 -17.20 6.11
C LEU A 151 -12.82 -17.77 4.90
N SER A 152 -12.24 -16.89 4.07
CA SER A 152 -11.90 -17.23 2.69
C SER A 152 -10.42 -17.16 2.33
N ALA A 153 -9.61 -16.54 3.18
CA ALA A 153 -8.17 -16.60 3.13
C ALA A 153 -7.64 -16.57 4.57
N VAL A 154 -6.57 -17.29 4.87
CA VAL A 154 -5.95 -17.26 6.20
C VAL A 154 -4.55 -16.67 6.07
N LYS A 155 -4.30 -15.55 6.77
CA LYS A 155 -2.95 -15.02 6.92
C LYS A 155 -2.25 -15.71 8.08
N VAL A 156 -1.16 -16.38 7.74
CA VAL A 156 -0.20 -16.98 8.66
C VAL A 156 0.94 -15.96 8.85
N HIS A 157 0.92 -15.28 10.00
CA HIS A 157 1.99 -14.35 10.40
C HIS A 157 3.30 -15.08 10.74
N ASN A 158 4.38 -14.33 10.99
CA ASN A 158 5.67 -14.79 11.51
C ASN A 158 5.56 -15.93 12.55
N TRP A 159 6.64 -16.70 12.70
CA TRP A 159 6.76 -17.86 13.61
C TRP A 159 6.07 -19.14 13.13
N TRP A 160 5.58 -19.16 11.89
CA TRP A 160 5.22 -20.41 11.21
C TRP A 160 6.43 -21.20 10.72
N TYR A 161 7.55 -20.50 10.49
CA TYR A 161 8.84 -21.03 10.03
C TYR A 161 9.86 -21.21 11.16
N GLU A 162 10.95 -21.92 10.91
CA GLU A 162 12.10 -21.95 11.82
C GLU A 162 12.86 -20.62 11.76
N SER A 163 13.14 -20.04 12.94
CA SER A 163 13.84 -18.77 13.09
C SER A 163 14.89 -18.85 14.19
N GLU A 164 15.81 -17.89 14.20
CA GLU A 164 16.87 -17.87 15.21
C GLU A 164 16.31 -17.60 16.62
N ALA A 165 16.84 -18.33 17.61
CA ALA A 165 16.32 -18.32 18.99
C ALA A 165 16.22 -16.93 19.65
N ASN A 166 17.09 -15.98 19.24
CA ASN A 166 17.11 -14.60 19.75
C ASN A 166 16.50 -13.58 18.78
N ARG A 167 16.08 -13.99 17.56
CA ARG A 167 15.60 -13.15 16.46
C ARG A 167 14.50 -13.88 15.70
N THR A 168 13.31 -13.90 16.29
CA THR A 168 12.17 -14.72 15.86
C THR A 168 11.62 -14.39 14.47
N GLU A 169 12.02 -13.24 13.93
CA GLU A 169 11.73 -12.75 12.59
C GLU A 169 12.70 -13.30 11.53
N ALA A 170 13.94 -13.64 11.90
CA ALA A 170 15.00 -14.05 10.98
C ALA A 170 14.81 -15.51 10.51
N ILE A 171 14.40 -15.70 9.26
CA ILE A 171 14.05 -17.01 8.68
C ILE A 171 15.30 -17.88 8.48
N VAL A 172 15.34 -19.06 9.10
CA VAL A 172 16.40 -20.07 8.91
C VAL A 172 15.99 -21.11 7.85
N THR A 173 14.73 -21.56 7.89
CA THR A 173 14.13 -22.46 6.89
C THR A 173 12.75 -21.95 6.49
N TRP A 174 12.35 -22.12 5.22
CA TRP A 174 11.04 -21.68 4.70
C TRP A 174 10.08 -22.88 4.63
N ALA A 175 9.96 -23.54 5.78
CA ALA A 175 9.13 -24.71 5.99
C ALA A 175 8.36 -24.55 7.30
N ALA A 176 7.18 -25.15 7.37
CA ALA A 176 6.38 -25.16 8.59
C ALA A 176 7.17 -25.81 9.74
N ASN A 177 7.32 -25.08 10.86
CA ASN A 177 7.94 -25.65 12.05
C ASN A 177 6.93 -26.49 12.84
N ASN A 178 7.39 -27.61 13.40
CA ASN A 178 6.52 -28.59 14.08
C ASN A 178 5.88 -28.08 15.39
N ASN A 179 6.37 -26.98 15.96
CA ASN A 179 5.81 -26.39 17.18
C ASN A 179 4.55 -25.56 16.89
N SER A 180 4.53 -24.89 15.74
CA SER A 180 3.48 -24.00 15.29
C SER A 180 2.50 -24.69 14.35
N LEU A 181 2.99 -25.41 13.34
CA LEU A 181 2.19 -26.05 12.29
C LEU A 181 2.67 -27.50 12.08
N PRO A 182 2.41 -28.42 13.02
CA PRO A 182 2.86 -29.82 12.94
C PRO A 182 2.36 -30.58 11.71
N ASP A 183 1.20 -30.19 11.17
CA ASP A 183 0.59 -30.78 9.97
C ASP A 183 1.01 -30.06 8.67
N GLY A 184 1.89 -29.05 8.76
CA GLY A 184 2.37 -28.26 7.63
C GLY A 184 1.38 -27.20 7.10
N LEU A 185 1.80 -26.47 6.07
CA LEU A 185 0.94 -25.50 5.35
C LEU A 185 -0.07 -26.17 4.41
N GLY A 186 0.10 -27.46 4.08
CA GLY A 186 -0.78 -28.17 3.14
C GLY A 186 -2.15 -28.57 3.69
N ASN A 187 -2.38 -28.38 5.00
CA ASN A 187 -3.61 -28.79 5.69
C ASN A 187 -4.71 -27.70 5.69
N PHE A 188 -4.47 -26.55 5.06
CA PHE A 188 -5.45 -25.47 4.95
C PHE A 188 -6.32 -25.68 3.70
N GLU A 189 -7.64 -25.68 3.87
CA GLU A 189 -8.60 -25.74 2.75
C GLU A 189 -8.69 -24.37 2.02
N GLN A 190 -8.30 -23.27 2.69
CA GLN A 190 -8.32 -21.91 2.16
C GLN A 190 -6.96 -21.48 1.54
N PRO A 191 -6.98 -20.55 0.57
CA PRO A 191 -5.80 -19.76 0.20
C PRO A 191 -5.05 -19.16 1.39
N LEU A 192 -3.73 -19.28 1.35
CA LEU A 192 -2.83 -18.79 2.40
C LEU A 192 -2.17 -17.47 2.02
N VAL A 193 -2.11 -16.55 2.98
CA VAL A 193 -1.22 -15.38 2.93
C VAL A 193 -0.11 -15.62 3.96
N VAL A 194 1.07 -16.05 3.51
CA VAL A 194 2.22 -16.25 4.40
C VAL A 194 3.08 -14.99 4.50
N VAL A 195 3.52 -14.63 5.71
CA VAL A 195 4.47 -13.52 5.87
C VAL A 195 5.90 -14.01 5.63
N CYS A 196 6.59 -13.38 4.68
CA CYS A 196 8.04 -13.38 4.60
C CYS A 196 8.57 -12.16 5.37
N SER A 197 9.47 -12.41 6.32
CA SER A 197 10.26 -11.37 6.97
C SER A 197 11.69 -11.39 6.39
N ALA A 198 12.70 -10.96 7.16
CA ALA A 198 14.08 -11.05 6.74
C ALA A 198 14.62 -12.49 6.84
N TRP A 199 15.55 -12.86 5.96
CA TRP A 199 16.28 -14.13 6.09
C TRP A 199 17.39 -14.00 7.12
N SER A 200 17.71 -15.09 7.82
CA SER A 200 18.87 -15.18 8.70
C SER A 200 20.16 -15.29 7.88
N SER A 201 21.28 -14.78 8.38
CA SER A 201 22.62 -15.05 7.83
C SER A 201 22.98 -16.55 7.83
N ASN A 202 22.37 -17.32 8.73
CA ASN A 202 22.49 -18.77 8.91
C ASN A 202 21.41 -19.58 8.14
N THR A 203 20.66 -18.97 7.21
CA THR A 203 19.62 -19.67 6.44
C THR A 203 20.17 -20.87 5.65
N THR A 204 19.50 -22.02 5.72
CA THR A 204 19.98 -23.29 5.14
C THR A 204 20.02 -23.30 3.61
N TYR A 205 19.38 -22.32 2.97
CA TYR A 205 19.36 -22.20 1.51
C TYR A 205 20.62 -21.52 0.94
N ALA A 206 21.36 -20.80 1.77
CA ALA A 206 22.48 -19.99 1.31
C ALA A 206 23.77 -20.80 1.13
N GLU A 207 24.53 -20.51 0.07
CA GLU A 207 25.79 -21.19 -0.27
C GLU A 207 26.80 -21.21 0.89
N GLN A 208 26.96 -20.12 1.66
CA GLN A 208 27.87 -20.09 2.82
C GLN A 208 27.47 -21.05 3.95
N ASN A 209 26.23 -21.54 3.95
CA ASN A 209 25.69 -22.51 4.90
C ASN A 209 25.52 -23.92 4.28
N ASN A 210 26.16 -24.18 3.14
CA ASN A 210 26.05 -25.39 2.31
C ASN A 210 24.68 -25.55 1.59
N GLY A 211 23.94 -24.45 1.41
CA GLY A 211 22.76 -24.40 0.56
C GLY A 211 23.10 -24.28 -0.93
N SER A 212 22.08 -24.05 -1.76
CA SER A 212 22.19 -24.05 -3.24
C SER A 212 22.01 -22.68 -3.88
N TYR A 213 21.75 -21.63 -3.09
CA TYR A 213 21.38 -20.30 -3.57
C TYR A 213 22.36 -19.25 -3.07
N SER A 214 22.75 -18.31 -3.93
CA SER A 214 23.57 -17.16 -3.51
C SER A 214 22.74 -16.20 -2.66
N PHE A 215 23.32 -15.74 -1.55
CA PHE A 215 22.72 -14.74 -0.65
C PHE A 215 23.75 -13.66 -0.31
N LEU A 216 23.29 -12.43 -0.15
CA LEU A 216 24.05 -11.37 0.52
C LEU A 216 23.79 -11.43 2.02
N VAL A 217 24.84 -11.34 2.83
CA VAL A 217 24.79 -11.49 4.30
C VAL A 217 25.21 -10.20 5.01
N ASP A 218 24.24 -9.41 5.48
CA ASP A 218 24.50 -8.19 6.26
C ASP A 218 24.30 -8.46 7.75
N GLY A 219 25.43 -8.67 8.46
CA GLY A 219 25.47 -9.03 9.86
C GLY A 219 24.70 -10.33 10.15
N ASP A 220 23.56 -10.19 10.82
CA ASP A 220 22.69 -11.30 11.23
C ASP A 220 21.59 -11.63 10.20
N TYR A 221 21.44 -10.80 9.16
CA TYR A 221 20.41 -10.95 8.14
C TYR A 221 21.00 -11.32 6.79
N SER A 222 20.15 -11.81 5.88
CA SER A 222 20.52 -12.04 4.50
C SER A 222 19.39 -11.75 3.51
N LEU A 223 19.76 -11.65 2.22
CA LEU A 223 18.83 -11.50 1.09
C LEU A 223 19.24 -12.46 -0.03
N PRO A 224 18.30 -13.21 -0.65
CA PRO A 224 18.60 -14.07 -1.78
C PRO A 224 18.95 -13.21 -3.01
N THR A 225 20.05 -13.56 -3.67
CA THR A 225 20.60 -12.83 -4.83
C THR A 225 21.16 -13.77 -5.88
N GLU A 226 20.40 -14.80 -6.27
CA GLU A 226 20.66 -15.49 -7.55
C GLU A 226 20.84 -14.43 -8.65
N GLN A 227 22.08 -14.30 -9.14
CA GLN A 227 22.65 -13.32 -10.11
C GLN A 227 23.72 -12.33 -9.60
N TYR A 228 23.89 -12.08 -8.28
CA TYR A 228 24.78 -10.99 -7.80
C TYR A 228 25.59 -11.31 -6.53
N GLY A 229 26.76 -10.68 -6.37
CA GLY A 229 27.65 -10.84 -5.22
C GLY A 229 28.12 -9.50 -4.62
N GLY A 230 28.39 -9.50 -3.31
CA GLY A 230 28.87 -8.33 -2.54
C GLY A 230 27.78 -7.67 -1.70
N VAL A 231 27.96 -7.63 -0.38
CA VAL A 231 26.90 -7.28 0.60
C VAL A 231 26.79 -5.80 0.88
N SER A 232 27.91 -5.08 0.97
CA SER A 232 28.01 -3.68 1.42
C SER A 232 27.22 -2.67 0.56
N ASP A 233 26.57 -3.17 -0.48
CA ASP A 233 26.35 -2.50 -1.74
C ASP A 233 24.86 -2.24 -2.02
N PHE A 234 23.93 -2.82 -1.23
CA PHE A 234 22.49 -2.73 -1.48
C PHE A 234 21.90 -1.31 -1.39
N GLN A 235 22.45 -0.47 -0.50
CA GLN A 235 22.14 0.96 -0.44
C GLN A 235 23.13 1.82 -1.23
N LYS A 236 24.29 1.27 -1.62
CA LYS A 236 25.41 2.01 -2.21
C LYS A 236 25.52 1.92 -3.73
N GLN A 237 24.91 0.90 -4.32
CA GLN A 237 24.82 0.68 -5.75
C GLN A 237 23.41 1.01 -6.24
N ALA A 238 23.33 1.74 -7.34
CA ALA A 238 22.09 2.32 -7.83
C ALA A 238 21.02 1.33 -8.37
N GLU A 239 21.32 0.04 -8.47
CA GLU A 239 20.46 -0.90 -9.21
C GLU A 239 19.99 -2.09 -8.35
N LEU A 240 20.80 -2.51 -7.37
CA LEU A 240 20.60 -3.77 -6.64
C LEU A 240 19.25 -3.86 -5.90
N ALA A 241 18.78 -2.76 -5.28
CA ALA A 241 17.48 -2.73 -4.60
C ALA A 241 16.28 -2.80 -5.59
N SER A 242 16.44 -2.27 -6.79
CA SER A 242 15.42 -2.33 -7.85
C SER A 242 15.41 -3.69 -8.54
N GLU A 243 16.59 -4.27 -8.78
CA GLU A 243 16.76 -5.61 -9.36
C GLU A 243 16.22 -6.69 -8.40
N TRP A 244 16.56 -6.64 -7.12
CA TRP A 244 16.06 -7.58 -6.12
C TRP A 244 14.52 -7.60 -6.07
N LEU A 245 13.87 -6.43 -5.97
CA LEU A 245 12.42 -6.35 -5.92
C LEU A 245 11.77 -6.82 -7.24
N THR A 246 12.45 -6.59 -8.38
CA THR A 246 12.04 -7.11 -9.69
C THR A 246 12.11 -8.63 -9.75
N ASN A 247 13.21 -9.24 -9.30
CA ASN A 247 13.39 -10.69 -9.28
C ASN A 247 12.37 -11.36 -8.34
N VAL A 248 12.11 -10.78 -7.16
CA VAL A 248 11.03 -11.23 -6.25
C VAL A 248 9.66 -11.18 -6.94
N SER A 249 9.36 -10.12 -7.69
CA SER A 249 8.11 -10.04 -8.45
C SER A 249 8.04 -11.06 -9.59
N GLN A 250 9.14 -11.30 -10.32
CA GLN A 250 9.17 -12.27 -11.42
C GLN A 250 8.98 -13.70 -10.89
N ALA A 251 9.65 -14.07 -9.81
CA ALA A 251 9.48 -15.36 -9.14
C ALA A 251 8.04 -15.54 -8.64
N ALA A 252 7.42 -14.49 -8.07
CA ALA A 252 6.03 -14.52 -7.65
C ALA A 252 5.06 -14.75 -8.83
N VAL A 253 5.26 -14.07 -9.98
CA VAL A 253 4.47 -14.34 -11.20
C VAL A 253 4.65 -15.78 -11.68
N GLN A 254 5.88 -16.29 -11.73
CA GLN A 254 6.18 -17.67 -12.14
C GLN A 254 5.52 -18.72 -11.21
N ALA A 255 5.46 -18.43 -9.92
CA ALA A 255 4.78 -19.25 -8.92
C ALA A 255 3.25 -19.05 -8.86
N GLY A 256 2.70 -18.12 -9.65
CA GLY A 256 1.26 -17.82 -9.66
C GLY A 256 0.74 -17.14 -8.39
N VAL A 257 1.60 -16.44 -7.64
CA VAL A 257 1.25 -15.78 -6.37
C VAL A 257 1.36 -14.25 -6.45
N THR A 258 0.53 -13.55 -5.68
CA THR A 258 0.56 -12.08 -5.57
C THR A 258 1.27 -11.63 -4.30
N LEU A 259 1.95 -10.49 -4.37
CA LEU A 259 2.73 -9.89 -3.29
C LEU A 259 1.96 -8.76 -2.61
N THR A 260 2.10 -8.69 -1.29
CA THR A 260 1.61 -7.60 -0.44
C THR A 260 2.79 -6.94 0.24
N LEU A 261 3.11 -5.70 -0.14
CA LEU A 261 4.21 -4.99 0.52
C LEU A 261 3.76 -4.47 1.89
N SER A 262 4.60 -4.66 2.92
CA SER A 262 4.34 -4.20 4.29
C SER A 262 5.51 -3.38 4.77
N GLN A 263 5.26 -2.19 5.34
CA GLN A 263 6.30 -1.19 5.65
C GLN A 263 7.10 -0.76 4.41
N ALA A 264 6.44 -0.69 3.25
CA ALA A 264 7.06 -0.24 2.01
C ALA A 264 7.51 1.23 2.13
N LEU A 265 8.74 1.51 1.74
CA LEU A 265 9.18 2.89 1.49
C LEU A 265 8.49 3.42 0.24
N PRO A 266 8.29 4.75 0.09
CA PRO A 266 7.64 5.29 -1.09
C PRO A 266 8.41 4.98 -2.38
N SER A 267 9.74 4.90 -2.34
CA SER A 267 10.57 4.41 -3.44
C SER A 267 10.23 2.97 -3.87
N MET A 268 10.05 2.05 -2.90
CA MET A 268 9.60 0.67 -3.17
C MET A 268 8.21 0.64 -3.79
N LEU A 269 7.34 1.59 -3.41
CA LEU A 269 5.99 1.69 -3.97
C LEU A 269 6.00 2.28 -5.39
N LEU A 270 6.89 3.24 -5.69
CA LEU A 270 7.17 3.70 -7.05
C LEU A 270 7.71 2.57 -7.94
N ALA A 271 8.61 1.72 -7.40
CA ALA A 271 9.10 0.54 -8.10
C ALA A 271 7.98 -0.49 -8.32
N ALA A 272 7.15 -0.72 -7.31
CA ALA A 272 6.02 -1.66 -7.38
C ALA A 272 5.00 -1.35 -8.48
N ALA A 273 4.89 -0.09 -8.93
CA ALA A 273 4.08 0.30 -10.10
C ALA A 273 4.60 -0.25 -11.45
N GLN A 274 5.70 -1.01 -11.42
CA GLN A 274 6.29 -1.72 -12.55
C GLN A 274 6.34 -3.25 -12.30
N LEU A 275 5.79 -3.73 -11.18
CA LEU A 275 5.93 -5.10 -10.70
C LEU A 275 4.59 -5.84 -10.68
N PRO A 276 4.27 -6.66 -11.69
CA PRO A 276 2.93 -7.22 -11.88
C PRO A 276 2.46 -8.18 -10.76
N ALA A 277 3.35 -8.69 -9.91
CA ALA A 277 2.94 -9.47 -8.76
C ALA A 277 2.44 -8.61 -7.59
N VAL A 278 2.84 -7.33 -7.48
CA VAL A 278 2.49 -6.48 -6.35
C VAL A 278 1.08 -5.92 -6.53
N THR A 279 0.10 -6.51 -5.85
CA THR A 279 -1.31 -6.10 -5.95
C THR A 279 -1.73 -5.09 -4.89
N GLN A 280 -1.06 -5.06 -3.74
CA GLN A 280 -1.45 -4.21 -2.61
C GLN A 280 -0.28 -3.84 -1.68
N VAL A 281 -0.48 -2.78 -0.90
CA VAL A 281 0.50 -2.29 0.09
C VAL A 281 -0.17 -1.87 1.39
N ARG A 282 0.40 -2.26 2.54
CA ARG A 282 -0.10 -1.80 3.84
C ARG A 282 0.25 -0.32 4.04
N VAL A 283 -0.78 0.51 4.12
CA VAL A 283 -0.66 1.99 4.26
C VAL A 283 -0.81 2.47 5.70
N SER A 284 -1.20 1.57 6.61
CA SER A 284 -1.38 1.86 8.03
C SER A 284 -0.16 1.48 8.88
N GLU A 285 -0.14 1.97 10.11
CA GLU A 285 0.61 1.36 11.21
C GLU A 285 0.15 -0.10 11.46
N ARG A 286 0.90 -0.84 12.28
CA ARG A 286 0.48 -2.15 12.78
C ARG A 286 -0.79 -1.96 13.63
N TYR A 287 -1.76 -2.86 13.50
CA TYR A 287 -2.89 -2.90 14.43
C TYR A 287 -2.42 -3.05 15.90
N SER A 288 -2.94 -2.20 16.79
CA SER A 288 -2.78 -2.36 18.24
C SER A 288 -4.03 -1.84 18.96
N THR A 289 -4.49 -2.59 19.96
CA THR A 289 -5.63 -2.25 20.82
C THR A 289 -5.21 -1.53 22.09
N ILE A 290 -3.93 -1.17 22.20
CA ILE A 290 -3.29 -0.54 23.36
C ILE A 290 -2.59 0.76 22.94
N ASP A 291 -1.79 0.72 21.86
CA ASP A 291 -0.83 1.78 21.53
C ASP A 291 -1.38 2.83 20.56
N SER A 292 -2.14 2.41 19.54
CA SER A 292 -2.59 3.29 18.43
C SER A 292 -4.01 2.96 17.98
N HIS A 293 -4.98 3.79 18.38
CA HIS A 293 -6.38 3.70 17.93
C HIS A 293 -6.66 4.55 16.67
N GLN A 294 -5.62 5.06 16.00
CA GLN A 294 -5.72 5.83 14.75
C GLN A 294 -5.27 5.03 13.52
N GLN A 295 -5.03 3.72 13.66
CA GLN A 295 -4.62 2.83 12.57
C GLN A 295 -5.62 2.77 11.40
N TRP A 296 -6.88 3.20 11.60
CA TRP A 296 -7.85 3.40 10.54
C TRP A 296 -7.58 4.64 9.67
N ASP A 297 -6.81 5.65 10.12
CA ASP A 297 -6.58 6.90 9.39
C ASP A 297 -5.59 6.73 8.22
N ILE A 298 -6.07 6.12 7.14
CA ILE A 298 -5.28 5.82 5.95
C ILE A 298 -5.52 6.79 4.79
N GLY A 299 -6.43 7.77 4.92
CA GLY A 299 -6.92 8.55 3.79
C GLY A 299 -5.83 9.33 3.04
N LEU A 300 -4.89 9.94 3.76
CA LEU A 300 -3.73 10.62 3.15
C LEU A 300 -2.71 9.62 2.58
N ALA A 301 -2.41 8.56 3.32
CA ALA A 301 -1.44 7.53 2.93
C ALA A 301 -1.89 6.72 1.70
N SER A 302 -3.20 6.62 1.47
CA SER A 302 -3.79 5.87 0.36
C SER A 302 -3.66 6.55 -1.00
N LEU A 303 -3.40 7.87 -1.06
CA LEU A 303 -3.29 8.64 -2.32
C LEU A 303 -2.23 8.06 -3.28
N LEU A 304 -1.02 7.81 -2.75
CA LEU A 304 0.12 7.32 -3.53
C LEU A 304 -0.14 5.93 -4.14
N PRO A 305 -0.50 4.88 -3.37
CA PRO A 305 -0.83 3.59 -3.95
C PRO A 305 -2.07 3.63 -4.88
N ALA A 306 -3.09 4.43 -4.55
CA ALA A 306 -4.27 4.59 -5.40
C ALA A 306 -3.92 5.14 -6.80
N ALA A 307 -3.07 6.15 -6.87
CA ALA A 307 -2.55 6.71 -8.13
C ALA A 307 -1.81 5.65 -8.97
N LEU A 308 -1.00 4.82 -8.30
CA LEU A 308 -0.26 3.72 -8.93
C LEU A 308 -1.10 2.47 -9.17
N ARG A 309 -2.41 2.50 -8.82
CA ARG A 309 -3.38 1.40 -8.93
C ARG A 309 -3.00 0.13 -8.13
N ILE A 310 -2.19 0.30 -7.10
CA ILE A 310 -1.88 -0.72 -6.09
C ILE A 310 -2.89 -0.53 -4.96
N ALA A 311 -3.55 -1.61 -4.51
CA ALA A 311 -4.61 -1.47 -3.50
C ALA A 311 -4.03 -1.08 -2.12
N PRO A 312 -4.50 0.01 -1.50
CA PRO A 312 -4.21 0.30 -0.10
C PRO A 312 -4.74 -0.80 0.83
N PHE A 313 -3.96 -1.21 1.83
CA PHE A 313 -4.38 -2.17 2.85
C PHE A 313 -4.29 -1.55 4.25
N LYS A 314 -5.40 -1.57 5.00
CA LYS A 314 -5.56 -0.99 6.34
C LYS A 314 -5.00 -1.86 7.48
N ASP A 315 -4.42 -3.02 7.18
CA ASP A 315 -4.16 -4.07 8.18
C ASP A 315 -5.45 -4.61 8.85
N THR A 316 -5.28 -5.62 9.69
CA THR A 316 -6.35 -6.28 10.46
C THR A 316 -7.06 -5.36 11.48
N PHE A 317 -8.12 -5.86 12.11
CA PHE A 317 -8.86 -5.22 13.21
C PHE A 317 -9.65 -6.26 14.04
N TRP A 318 -10.12 -5.87 15.23
CA TRP A 318 -11.18 -6.60 15.95
C TRP A 318 -12.57 -6.12 15.51
N SER A 319 -13.45 -7.05 15.14
CA SER A 319 -14.86 -6.83 14.80
C SER A 319 -15.76 -6.48 16.01
N GLN A 320 -15.22 -6.60 17.21
CA GLN A 320 -15.84 -6.23 18.49
C GLN A 320 -14.87 -5.45 19.39
N SER A 321 -15.40 -4.73 20.39
CA SER A 321 -14.56 -3.84 21.22
C SER A 321 -13.70 -4.54 22.27
N LYS A 322 -14.04 -5.77 22.67
CA LYS A 322 -13.34 -6.53 23.71
C LYS A 322 -13.23 -7.99 23.32
N GLU A 323 -12.02 -8.52 23.33
CA GLU A 323 -11.75 -9.95 23.12
C GLU A 323 -11.86 -10.75 24.43
N PRO A 324 -12.74 -11.77 24.51
CA PRO A 324 -12.81 -12.68 25.64
C PRO A 324 -11.48 -13.38 25.91
N GLY A 325 -10.97 -13.26 27.14
CA GLY A 325 -9.74 -13.96 27.56
C GLY A 325 -8.43 -13.38 27.01
N TYR A 326 -8.43 -12.23 26.32
CA TYR A 326 -7.20 -11.61 25.84
C TYR A 326 -6.28 -11.20 27.02
N PRO A 327 -4.99 -11.58 27.04
CA PRO A 327 -4.17 -11.54 28.25
C PRO A 327 -3.66 -10.14 28.64
N HIS A 328 -3.88 -9.10 27.82
CA HIS A 328 -3.40 -7.74 28.09
C HIS A 328 -4.54 -6.84 28.61
N PRO A 329 -4.55 -6.48 29.91
CA PRO A 329 -5.58 -5.61 30.49
C PRO A 329 -5.59 -4.23 29.82
N GLY A 330 -6.78 -3.64 29.69
CA GLY A 330 -6.96 -2.31 29.07
C GLY A 330 -7.15 -2.33 27.55
N SER A 331 -6.83 -3.43 26.88
CA SER A 331 -7.02 -3.57 25.42
C SER A 331 -8.46 -3.30 24.99
N GLU A 332 -8.64 -2.49 23.95
CA GLU A 332 -9.96 -2.11 23.43
C GLU A 332 -9.91 -1.70 21.95
N GLU A 333 -10.79 -2.25 21.13
CA GLU A 333 -11.14 -1.63 19.85
C GLU A 333 -12.28 -0.62 20.07
N ARG A 334 -11.95 0.66 19.98
CA ARG A 334 -12.87 1.76 20.26
C ARG A 334 -13.95 1.91 19.18
N ASN A 335 -13.66 1.56 17.93
CA ASN A 335 -14.56 1.74 16.79
C ASN A 335 -14.51 0.58 15.78
N PRO A 336 -14.98 -0.64 16.13
CA PRO A 336 -14.95 -1.79 15.21
C PRO A 336 -15.65 -1.51 13.86
N ILE A 337 -16.75 -0.74 13.89
CA ILE A 337 -17.50 -0.34 12.70
C ILE A 337 -16.64 0.53 11.77
N LEU A 338 -15.85 1.46 12.34
CA LEU A 338 -14.97 2.32 11.55
C LEU A 338 -13.83 1.52 10.94
N GLN A 339 -13.24 0.58 11.69
CA GLN A 339 -12.22 -0.33 11.18
C GLN A 339 -12.71 -1.16 9.99
N ALA A 340 -13.90 -1.76 10.12
CA ALA A 340 -14.54 -2.56 9.08
C ALA A 340 -14.89 -1.73 7.83
N LEU A 341 -15.44 -0.52 8.03
CA LEU A 341 -15.75 0.43 6.96
C LEU A 341 -14.48 0.81 6.18
N VAL A 342 -13.43 1.22 6.89
CA VAL A 342 -12.17 1.63 6.24
C VAL A 342 -11.48 0.44 5.57
N ALA A 343 -11.46 -0.73 6.17
CA ALA A 343 -10.88 -1.93 5.54
C ALA A 343 -11.57 -2.22 4.20
N THR A 344 -12.91 -2.18 4.18
CA THR A 344 -13.72 -2.38 2.97
C THR A 344 -13.41 -1.32 1.89
N LEU A 345 -13.37 -0.04 2.29
CA LEU A 345 -13.11 1.07 1.38
C LEU A 345 -11.63 1.23 0.99
N SER A 346 -10.70 0.52 1.63
CA SER A 346 -9.28 0.51 1.27
C SER A 346 -9.01 -0.21 -0.05
N THR A 347 -9.93 -1.05 -0.55
CA THR A 347 -9.79 -1.97 -1.70
C THR A 347 -8.76 -3.08 -1.55
N GLY A 348 -7.83 -3.04 -0.59
CA GLY A 348 -6.98 -4.17 -0.22
C GLY A 348 -7.74 -5.28 0.52
N LEU A 349 -7.00 -6.19 1.17
CA LEU A 349 -7.56 -7.26 2.01
C LEU A 349 -8.46 -6.71 3.15
N VAL A 350 -9.57 -7.42 3.42
CA VAL A 350 -10.43 -7.19 4.61
C VAL A 350 -10.21 -8.32 5.60
N ALA A 351 -9.89 -7.94 6.84
CA ALA A 351 -9.11 -8.78 7.74
C ALA A 351 -9.56 -8.66 9.19
N VAL A 352 -10.05 -9.75 9.77
CA VAL A 352 -10.31 -9.85 11.23
C VAL A 352 -9.14 -10.51 11.98
N GLY A 353 -8.94 -10.07 13.21
CA GLY A 353 -7.95 -10.59 14.17
C GLY A 353 -8.54 -10.93 15.55
N ASP A 354 -9.87 -11.02 15.62
CA ASP A 354 -10.67 -11.47 16.75
C ASP A 354 -10.35 -12.93 17.13
N SER A 355 -10.79 -13.41 18.30
CA SER A 355 -10.86 -14.84 18.52
C SER A 355 -11.96 -15.45 17.63
N ALA A 356 -11.75 -16.65 17.07
CA ALA A 356 -12.67 -17.21 16.09
C ALA A 356 -14.07 -17.55 16.65
N ASP A 357 -14.20 -17.66 17.97
CA ASP A 357 -15.47 -17.80 18.70
C ASP A 357 -16.12 -16.45 19.10
N ALA A 358 -15.45 -15.32 18.82
CA ALA A 358 -15.93 -13.99 19.14
C ALA A 358 -15.96 -13.01 17.94
N ILE A 359 -15.60 -13.50 16.73
CA ILE A 359 -15.90 -12.82 15.46
C ILE A 359 -17.38 -12.44 15.41
N LYS A 360 -17.65 -11.16 15.16
CA LYS A 360 -18.98 -10.61 15.00
C LYS A 360 -19.40 -10.65 13.53
N SER A 361 -19.85 -11.81 13.03
CA SER A 361 -20.28 -11.99 11.63
C SER A 361 -21.35 -10.98 11.19
N SER A 362 -22.19 -10.46 12.10
CA SER A 362 -23.16 -9.39 11.78
C SER A 362 -22.53 -8.07 11.34
N LEU A 363 -21.27 -7.80 11.70
CA LEU A 363 -20.51 -6.65 11.21
C LEU A 363 -19.84 -6.96 9.87
N LEU A 364 -19.29 -8.17 9.71
CA LEU A 364 -18.68 -8.61 8.44
C LEU A 364 -19.70 -8.69 7.30
N ALA A 365 -20.96 -9.01 7.62
CA ALA A 365 -22.09 -8.94 6.70
C ALA A 365 -22.39 -7.52 6.18
N TRP A 366 -21.88 -6.44 6.80
CA TRP A 366 -21.97 -5.08 6.24
C TRP A 366 -20.86 -4.80 5.22
N CYS A 367 -19.74 -5.52 5.30
CA CYS A 367 -18.63 -5.43 4.37
C CYS A 367 -18.88 -6.24 3.09
N CYS A 368 -19.87 -7.13 3.07
CA CYS A 368 -20.02 -8.17 2.05
C CYS A 368 -21.42 -8.24 1.44
N ARG A 369 -21.49 -8.81 0.24
CA ARG A 369 -22.69 -9.42 -0.35
C ARG A 369 -23.06 -10.69 0.41
N SER A 370 -24.28 -11.19 0.17
CA SER A 370 -24.78 -12.45 0.73
C SER A 370 -24.03 -13.71 0.28
N ASP A 371 -23.16 -13.63 -0.73
CA ASP A 371 -22.26 -14.70 -1.19
C ASP A 371 -20.82 -14.56 -0.63
N GLY A 372 -20.63 -13.69 0.37
CA GLY A 372 -19.34 -13.46 1.05
C GLY A 372 -18.37 -12.55 0.30
N VAL A 373 -18.75 -12.06 -0.90
CA VAL A 373 -17.91 -11.15 -1.68
C VAL A 373 -17.94 -9.75 -1.10
N VAL A 374 -16.77 -9.21 -0.75
CA VAL A 374 -16.58 -7.87 -0.17
C VAL A 374 -17.00 -6.78 -1.14
N LEU A 375 -17.78 -5.83 -0.64
CA LEU A 375 -18.34 -4.66 -1.33
C LEU A 375 -17.28 -3.58 -1.56
N ARG A 376 -16.32 -3.85 -2.45
CA ARG A 376 -15.27 -2.88 -2.80
C ARG A 376 -15.76 -1.80 -3.76
N PRO A 377 -15.36 -0.53 -3.56
CA PRO A 377 -15.47 0.50 -4.59
C PRO A 377 -14.45 0.30 -5.71
N SER A 378 -14.61 1.01 -6.83
CA SER A 378 -13.68 0.97 -7.97
C SER A 378 -12.40 1.79 -7.75
N THR A 379 -12.42 2.72 -6.80
CA THR A 379 -11.22 3.40 -6.29
C THR A 379 -11.23 3.41 -4.75
N PRO A 380 -10.07 3.25 -4.10
CA PRO A 380 -9.98 3.29 -2.65
C PRO A 380 -10.38 4.65 -2.07
N ALA A 381 -10.79 4.66 -0.80
CA ALA A 381 -11.02 5.89 -0.08
C ALA A 381 -9.72 6.65 0.17
N VAL A 382 -9.65 7.88 -0.35
CA VAL A 382 -8.51 8.79 -0.21
C VAL A 382 -8.99 10.15 0.32
N ALA A 383 -8.11 10.88 0.99
CA ALA A 383 -8.42 12.22 1.48
C ALA A 383 -8.85 13.17 0.35
N ILE A 384 -9.84 14.03 0.61
CA ILE A 384 -10.17 15.13 -0.30
C ILE A 384 -9.19 16.29 -0.11
N ASP A 385 -9.01 17.10 -1.16
CA ASP A 385 -8.10 18.24 -1.19
C ASP A 385 -8.31 19.20 -0.01
N ASP A 386 -9.55 19.48 0.37
CA ASP A 386 -9.88 20.32 1.54
C ASP A 386 -9.33 19.78 2.87
N HIS A 387 -9.27 18.44 3.04
CA HIS A 387 -8.60 17.83 4.19
C HIS A 387 -7.08 17.92 4.04
N ILE A 388 -6.52 17.61 2.86
CA ILE A 388 -5.06 17.62 2.63
C ILE A 388 -4.48 19.02 2.89
N VAL A 389 -5.09 20.04 2.29
CA VAL A 389 -4.65 21.44 2.37
C VAL A 389 -4.73 21.96 3.79
N LYS A 390 -5.84 21.68 4.49
CA LYS A 390 -6.00 22.12 5.89
C LYS A 390 -5.09 21.35 6.83
N SER A 391 -4.88 20.05 6.64
CA SER A 391 -3.88 19.29 7.40
C SER A 391 -2.47 19.86 7.20
N ALA A 392 -2.12 20.34 6.00
CA ALA A 392 -0.83 20.98 5.74
C ALA A 392 -0.71 22.41 6.33
N LEU A 393 -1.74 23.25 6.18
CA LEU A 393 -1.75 24.62 6.68
C LEU A 393 -1.95 24.68 8.21
N ASP A 394 -2.90 23.93 8.75
CA ASP A 394 -3.22 23.92 10.19
C ASP A 394 -2.08 23.27 10.99
N ALA A 395 -1.30 22.34 10.40
CA ALA A 395 -0.07 21.82 11.02
C ALA A 395 0.97 22.94 11.29
N SER A 396 1.07 23.96 10.44
CA SER A 396 1.94 25.12 10.69
C SER A 396 1.46 26.01 11.86
N SER A 397 0.20 25.84 12.28
CA SER A 397 -0.41 26.53 13.43
C SER A 397 -0.40 25.71 14.73
N GLY A 398 0.11 24.47 14.71
CA GLY A 398 0.10 23.55 15.86
C GLY A 398 -1.26 22.89 16.14
N SER A 399 -2.27 23.11 15.30
CA SER A 399 -3.61 22.54 15.43
C SER A 399 -3.85 21.51 14.31
N ALA A 400 -3.36 20.28 14.47
CA ALA A 400 -3.65 19.21 13.50
C ALA A 400 -5.18 19.06 13.30
N ALA A 401 -5.63 19.07 12.05
CA ALA A 401 -7.05 18.98 11.73
C ALA A 401 -7.63 17.62 12.16
N THR A 402 -8.38 17.59 13.27
CA THR A 402 -8.95 16.36 13.85
C THR A 402 -10.11 15.75 13.05
N ARG A 403 -10.47 16.36 11.91
CA ARG A 403 -11.53 15.93 10.99
C ARG A 403 -10.95 15.17 9.81
N HIS A 404 -11.59 14.08 9.41
CA HIS A 404 -11.16 13.26 8.29
C HIS A 404 -12.31 13.23 7.28
N VAL A 405 -12.09 13.71 6.06
CA VAL A 405 -13.09 13.68 4.99
C VAL A 405 -12.45 13.07 3.74
N TRP A 406 -12.98 11.94 3.30
CA TRP A 406 -12.40 11.13 2.23
C TRP A 406 -13.43 10.85 1.13
N LYS A 407 -12.93 10.59 -0.07
CA LYS A 407 -13.68 10.24 -1.26
C LYS A 407 -13.30 8.88 -1.80
N SER A 408 -14.26 8.19 -2.40
CA SER A 408 -14.10 6.97 -3.18
C SER A 408 -15.15 6.98 -4.31
N LEU A 409 -14.91 6.20 -5.36
CA LEU A 409 -15.81 6.08 -6.52
C LEU A 409 -16.13 4.61 -6.80
N SER A 410 -17.42 4.29 -6.93
CA SER A 410 -17.88 3.05 -7.54
C SER A 410 -18.35 3.31 -8.97
N THR A 411 -17.83 2.57 -9.93
CA THR A 411 -18.23 2.58 -11.32
C THR A 411 -18.97 1.28 -11.62
N ILE A 412 -20.25 1.39 -11.96
CA ILE A 412 -21.18 0.28 -12.11
C ILE A 412 -21.61 0.20 -13.58
N SER A 413 -21.11 -0.79 -14.29
CA SER A 413 -21.57 -1.10 -15.66
C SER A 413 -22.84 -1.96 -15.58
N VAL A 414 -23.95 -1.44 -16.12
CA VAL A 414 -25.22 -2.15 -16.21
C VAL A 414 -25.41 -2.60 -17.65
N ALA A 415 -25.74 -3.88 -17.85
CA ALA A 415 -26.11 -4.45 -19.14
C ALA A 415 -27.60 -4.83 -19.14
N GLY A 416 -28.33 -4.45 -20.20
CA GLY A 416 -29.76 -4.75 -20.35
C GLY A 416 -30.51 -3.64 -21.09
N ASN A 417 -31.81 -3.49 -20.82
CA ASN A 417 -32.64 -2.45 -21.46
C ASN A 417 -32.24 -1.01 -21.09
N GLN A 418 -31.43 -0.84 -20.05
CA GLN A 418 -30.73 0.40 -19.72
C GLN A 418 -29.23 0.10 -19.62
N THR A 419 -28.58 -0.04 -20.78
CA THR A 419 -27.12 -0.18 -20.85
C THR A 419 -26.46 1.16 -20.54
N GLY A 420 -25.54 1.19 -19.58
CA GLY A 420 -24.85 2.40 -19.18
C GLY A 420 -23.80 2.19 -18.10
N VAL A 421 -22.95 3.20 -17.91
CA VAL A 421 -21.96 3.27 -16.84
C VAL A 421 -22.44 4.30 -15.82
N TYR A 422 -22.65 3.85 -14.59
CA TYR A 422 -23.10 4.69 -13.48
C TYR A 422 -21.95 4.94 -12.50
N HIS A 423 -21.79 6.20 -12.09
CA HIS A 423 -20.76 6.62 -11.15
C HIS A 423 -21.41 7.00 -9.81
N GLN A 424 -21.08 6.25 -8.75
CA GLN A 424 -21.53 6.51 -7.39
C GLN A 424 -20.36 6.99 -6.53
N GLY A 425 -20.37 8.29 -6.19
CA GLY A 425 -19.44 8.86 -5.24
C GLY A 425 -19.75 8.40 -3.81
N ILE A 426 -18.72 7.97 -3.09
CA ILE A 426 -18.76 7.58 -1.68
C ILE A 426 -17.99 8.63 -0.89
N ILE A 427 -18.58 9.10 0.21
CA ILE A 427 -17.94 10.06 1.12
C ILE A 427 -17.92 9.48 2.53
N VAL A 428 -16.74 9.50 3.14
CA VAL A 428 -16.53 9.16 4.55
C VAL A 428 -16.19 10.45 5.29
N ALA A 429 -16.88 10.72 6.38
CA ALA A 429 -16.63 11.85 7.27
C ALA A 429 -16.51 11.34 8.71
N VAL A 430 -15.36 11.57 9.35
CA VAL A 430 -15.06 11.18 10.73
C VAL A 430 -14.64 12.42 11.52
N ASN A 431 -15.10 12.50 12.78
CA ASN A 431 -14.80 13.60 13.70
C ASN A 431 -15.17 15.01 13.18
N THR A 432 -16.15 15.13 12.28
CA THR A 432 -16.68 16.42 11.84
C THR A 432 -17.64 17.00 12.88
N SER A 433 -17.16 17.91 13.72
CA SER A 433 -18.02 18.72 14.60
C SER A 433 -18.66 19.87 13.82
N GLY A 434 -20.00 19.93 13.85
CA GLY A 434 -20.78 20.87 13.04
C GLY A 434 -21.03 20.38 11.60
N GLY A 435 -21.87 21.10 10.87
CA GLY A 435 -22.22 20.74 9.48
C GLY A 435 -21.07 21.01 8.52
N TYR A 436 -20.59 19.98 7.83
CA TYR A 436 -19.59 20.09 6.77
C TYR A 436 -20.26 20.00 5.39
N LYS A 437 -20.18 21.08 4.60
CA LYS A 437 -20.74 21.10 3.24
C LYS A 437 -19.75 20.46 2.26
N VAL A 438 -20.16 19.34 1.66
CA VAL A 438 -19.49 18.73 0.52
C VAL A 438 -20.28 19.05 -0.75
N THR A 439 -19.60 19.29 -1.88
CA THR A 439 -20.24 19.38 -3.20
C THR A 439 -19.53 18.45 -4.19
N PRO A 440 -20.17 18.02 -5.30
CA PRO A 440 -19.55 17.15 -6.29
C PRO A 440 -18.23 17.70 -6.84
N GLU A 441 -18.12 19.02 -7.01
CA GLU A 441 -16.92 19.72 -7.49
C GLU A 441 -15.76 19.69 -6.49
N MET A 442 -16.03 19.55 -5.18
CA MET A 442 -15.00 19.36 -4.16
C MET A 442 -14.44 17.93 -4.15
N ILE A 443 -15.22 16.98 -4.66
CA ILE A 443 -14.89 15.54 -4.63
C ILE A 443 -14.19 15.15 -5.94
N PHE A 444 -14.79 15.52 -7.08
CA PHE A 444 -14.35 15.16 -8.42
C PHE A 444 -14.22 16.42 -9.30
N PRO A 445 -13.31 17.36 -8.96
CA PRO A 445 -13.23 18.67 -9.61
C PRO A 445 -13.13 18.58 -11.13
N ARG A 446 -12.37 17.64 -11.70
CA ARG A 446 -12.28 17.46 -13.15
C ARG A 446 -13.62 17.10 -13.79
N LEU A 447 -14.37 16.14 -13.24
CA LEU A 447 -15.66 15.69 -13.79
C LEU A 447 -16.72 16.80 -13.87
N PHE A 448 -16.59 17.86 -13.05
CA PHE A 448 -17.56 18.96 -12.97
C PHE A 448 -17.01 20.33 -13.39
N LYS A 449 -15.71 20.45 -13.71
CA LYS A 449 -15.07 21.68 -14.19
C LYS A 449 -14.56 21.62 -15.62
N THR A 450 -14.48 20.46 -16.25
CA THR A 450 -14.31 20.38 -17.71
C THR A 450 -15.62 20.78 -18.39
N ASP A 451 -15.54 21.61 -19.44
CA ASP A 451 -16.66 21.71 -20.38
C ASP A 451 -16.94 20.31 -20.94
N VAL A 452 -18.23 19.94 -21.03
CA VAL A 452 -18.68 18.56 -21.29
C VAL A 452 -18.24 18.06 -22.69
N SER A 453 -17.73 18.95 -23.55
CA SER A 453 -17.11 18.64 -24.85
C SER A 453 -15.86 17.76 -24.76
N ASP A 454 -15.03 17.94 -23.72
CA ASP A 454 -13.67 17.35 -23.70
C ASP A 454 -13.65 15.87 -23.30
N PHE A 455 -14.75 15.38 -22.73
CA PHE A 455 -14.90 13.96 -22.36
C PHE A 455 -15.35 13.08 -23.53
N LEU A 456 -15.95 13.68 -24.57
CA LEU A 456 -16.50 12.98 -25.74
C LEU A 456 -15.52 12.85 -26.91
N SER A 457 -14.35 13.49 -26.84
CA SER A 457 -13.31 13.48 -27.88
C SER A 457 -12.27 12.37 -27.71
N ASN A 458 -12.23 11.67 -26.58
CA ASN A 458 -11.26 10.60 -26.28
C ASN A 458 -11.83 9.17 -26.43
N THR A 459 -13.00 9.03 -27.04
CA THR A 459 -13.51 7.73 -27.53
C THR A 459 -13.50 7.74 -29.06
N GLU A 460 -12.32 7.54 -29.66
CA GLU A 460 -12.27 7.05 -31.04
C GLU A 460 -12.88 5.63 -31.05
N PRO A 461 -13.83 5.34 -31.95
CA PRO A 461 -14.28 3.97 -32.15
C PRO A 461 -13.16 3.17 -32.82
N GLU A 462 -12.86 1.97 -32.32
CA GLU A 462 -12.02 1.02 -33.05
C GLU A 462 -12.60 0.81 -34.46
N GLU A 463 -11.81 1.06 -35.50
CA GLU A 463 -12.21 0.74 -36.88
C GLU A 463 -12.40 -0.78 -36.99
N SER A 464 -13.64 -1.22 -37.11
CA SER A 464 -13.96 -2.61 -37.37
C SER A 464 -13.41 -3.01 -38.74
N GLU A 465 -12.43 -3.90 -38.79
CA GLU A 465 -11.97 -4.51 -40.04
C GLU A 465 -13.16 -5.18 -40.75
N ALA A 466 -13.54 -4.62 -41.90
CA ALA A 466 -14.58 -5.19 -42.74
C ALA A 466 -14.06 -6.47 -43.41
N VAL A 467 -14.44 -7.63 -42.87
CA VAL A 467 -14.20 -8.92 -43.53
C VAL A 467 -15.08 -9.00 -44.77
N GLU A 468 -14.50 -8.74 -45.95
CA GLU A 468 -15.13 -9.03 -47.23
C GLU A 468 -15.32 -10.55 -47.39
N CYS A 469 -16.55 -11.03 -47.28
CA CYS A 469 -16.91 -12.34 -47.81
C CYS A 469 -16.96 -12.26 -49.34
N GLY A 470 -16.05 -12.98 -49.99
CA GLY A 470 -16.03 -13.18 -51.44
C GLY A 470 -17.26 -13.93 -51.98
N GLN A 471 -17.36 -13.92 -53.31
CA GLN A 471 -18.48 -14.44 -54.12
C GLN A 471 -18.73 -15.95 -53.98
#